data_AF-A0A8K0RG34-F1
#
_entry.id   AF-A0A8K0RG34-F1
#
_cell.length_a   1.000
_cell.length_b   1.000
_cell.length_c   1.000
_cell.angle_alpha   90.00
_cell.angle_beta   90.00
_cell.angle_gamma   90.00
#
_symmetry.space_group_name_H-M   'P 1'
#
loop_
_entity.id
_entity.type
_entity.pdbx_description
1 polymer ?
#
loop_
_entity_poly.entity_id
_entity_poly.type
_entity_poly.pdbx_seq_one_letter_code
_entity_poly.pdbx_strand_id
1 'polypeptide(L)'
;MAARRLHARQSAASQTASDSSTSWRQPTTTIGLSTTFTPAASCASNKLTMLPPPGFFIWANEPVPFTSTTVTNCYPEEFLRSYTSLLSGTLVSSIVPVMSPLVCPSNFCTQYVAEDNYIACCPSGYLFEPPATPKVRERPGYGGTCYSQFTVASTATVLQYDSIGETNMAPFVASTSGANAYAHPIDGFAPFAPRLGCAATSSSLASLGSAGSSGVPSGLASSIGSSLPSASASPSGSSSTPPGTIAGAVVGSLAGLIAIVGLVFFLLRRRKSQRSESAQQIHQVEDDLAEPHPMKAVGHSATELSTSDKYGHRGLGPNEVYEMNTETVHEMPGWTDAPKEKP
;
A
#
# COMPACT_ATOMS: atom_id res chain seq x y z
N MET A 1 0.42 -11.49 -13.23
CA MET A 1 -0.89 -10.89 -12.89
C MET A 1 -0.79 -9.70 -11.92
N ALA A 2 0.20 -9.62 -11.03
CA ALA A 2 0.36 -8.50 -10.09
C ALA A 2 0.63 -7.13 -10.75
N ALA A 3 1.49 -7.06 -11.78
CA ALA A 3 1.69 -5.82 -12.56
C ALA A 3 0.39 -5.34 -13.23
N ARG A 4 -0.45 -6.27 -13.71
CA ARG A 4 -1.80 -5.95 -14.21
C ARG A 4 -2.75 -5.48 -13.10
N ARG A 5 -2.55 -5.88 -11.85
CA ARG A 5 -3.32 -5.38 -10.69
C ARG A 5 -2.83 -4.01 -10.21
N LEU A 6 -1.53 -3.72 -10.32
CA LEU A 6 -0.97 -2.38 -10.09
C LEU A 6 -1.43 -1.41 -11.19
N HIS A 7 -1.38 -1.83 -12.45
CA HIS A 7 -2.00 -1.07 -13.52
C HIS A 7 -3.52 -0.97 -13.33
N ALA A 8 -4.22 -2.02 -12.89
CA ALA A 8 -5.65 -1.91 -12.57
C ALA A 8 -5.91 -0.93 -11.41
N ARG A 9 -5.02 -0.80 -10.42
CA ARG A 9 -5.08 0.26 -9.41
C ARG A 9 -4.99 1.65 -10.05
N GLN A 10 -4.01 1.86 -10.94
CA GLN A 10 -3.79 3.14 -11.63
C GLN A 10 -4.90 3.45 -12.66
N SER A 11 -5.45 2.43 -13.32
CA SER A 11 -6.45 2.54 -14.40
C SER A 11 -7.90 2.54 -13.90
N ALA A 12 -8.24 1.80 -12.83
CA ALA A 12 -9.59 1.81 -12.25
C ALA A 12 -9.92 3.15 -11.59
N ALA A 13 -8.91 3.94 -11.19
CA ALA A 13 -9.10 5.33 -10.78
C ALA A 13 -9.39 6.28 -11.96
N SER A 14 -9.20 5.84 -13.22
CA SER A 14 -9.30 6.72 -14.40
C SER A 14 -10.48 6.39 -15.33
N GLN A 15 -11.23 5.30 -15.12
CA GLN A 15 -12.32 4.94 -16.03
C GLN A 15 -13.64 4.69 -15.29
N THR A 16 -14.61 5.57 -15.56
CA THR A 16 -16.07 5.40 -15.33
C THR A 16 -16.64 5.76 -13.95
N ALA A 17 -16.29 6.92 -13.41
CA ALA A 17 -17.17 7.62 -12.47
C ALA A 17 -17.72 8.87 -13.16
N SER A 18 -18.99 8.82 -13.58
CA SER A 18 -19.73 10.00 -14.02
C SER A 18 -19.93 10.92 -12.81
N ASP A 19 -19.14 11.99 -12.79
CA ASP A 19 -19.34 13.31 -12.17
C ASP A 19 -20.31 13.44 -10.98
N SER A 20 -19.94 12.81 -9.86
CA SER A 20 -20.00 13.49 -8.56
C SER A 20 -18.58 13.54 -7.99
N SER A 21 -17.69 14.27 -8.68
CA SER A 21 -16.31 14.44 -8.26
C SER A 21 -16.26 15.26 -6.97
N THR A 22 -16.35 14.58 -5.83
CA THR A 22 -15.81 15.10 -4.59
C THR A 22 -14.31 15.20 -4.82
N SER A 23 -13.87 16.36 -5.32
CA SER A 23 -12.46 16.72 -5.44
C SER A 23 -11.90 16.71 -4.03
N TRP A 24 -11.34 15.57 -3.61
CA TRP A 24 -10.58 15.47 -2.38
C TRP A 24 -9.45 16.51 -2.47
N ARG A 25 -9.61 17.63 -1.76
CA ARG A 25 -8.57 18.65 -1.68
C ARG A 25 -7.35 17.97 -1.08
N GLN A 26 -6.29 17.87 -1.87
CA GLN A 26 -5.04 17.40 -1.34
C GLN A 26 -4.55 18.40 -0.28
N PRO A 27 -3.95 17.92 0.81
CA PRO A 27 -3.26 18.79 1.73
C PRO A 27 -2.16 19.52 0.94
N THR A 28 -2.32 20.82 0.73
CA THR A 28 -1.24 21.72 0.32
C THR A 28 -0.29 22.03 1.48
N THR A 29 -0.61 21.51 2.67
CA THR A 29 0.20 21.64 3.87
C THR A 29 1.54 20.96 3.64
N THR A 30 2.55 21.80 3.48
CA THR A 30 3.94 21.38 3.44
C THR A 30 4.42 21.24 4.87
N ILE A 31 4.92 20.05 5.25
CA ILE A 31 5.44 19.83 6.60
C ILE A 31 6.94 19.62 6.53
N GLY A 32 7.69 20.35 7.35
CA GLY A 32 9.15 20.27 7.36
C GLY A 32 9.67 19.07 8.12
N LEU A 33 10.50 18.25 7.46
CA LEU A 33 11.43 17.34 8.11
C LEU A 33 12.82 17.95 8.04
N SER A 34 13.06 18.96 8.87
CA SER A 34 14.36 19.64 8.91
C SER A 34 15.49 18.74 9.43
N THR A 35 15.16 17.59 10.04
CA THR A 35 16.13 16.61 10.55
C THR A 35 15.85 15.21 10.01
N THR A 36 16.90 14.40 9.88
CA THR A 36 16.76 12.99 9.49
C THR A 36 16.02 12.22 10.57
N PHE A 37 14.78 11.83 10.27
CA PHE A 37 14.05 10.89 11.11
C PHE A 37 14.76 9.53 11.12
N THR A 38 15.01 9.02 12.32
CA THR A 38 15.58 7.69 12.55
C THR A 38 14.48 6.79 13.09
N PRO A 39 13.81 5.97 12.24
CA PRO A 39 12.80 5.03 12.70
C PRO A 39 13.38 4.04 13.73
N ALA A 40 12.49 3.46 14.54
CA ALA A 40 12.87 2.37 15.43
C ALA A 40 13.53 1.21 14.65
N ALA A 41 14.51 0.53 15.24
CA ALA A 41 15.22 -0.58 14.59
C ALA A 41 14.29 -1.70 14.07
N SER A 42 13.13 -1.88 14.71
CA SER A 42 12.08 -2.79 14.26
C SER A 42 11.55 -2.50 12.85
N CYS A 43 11.63 -1.25 12.40
CA CYS A 43 11.17 -0.81 11.08
C CYS A 43 12.16 -1.16 9.97
N ALA A 44 13.46 -1.26 10.31
CA ALA A 44 14.50 -1.72 9.39
C ALA A 44 14.45 -3.24 9.17
N SER A 45 13.78 -3.98 10.07
CA SER A 45 13.59 -5.43 9.95
C SER A 45 12.56 -5.83 8.89
N ASN A 46 12.07 -4.88 8.08
CA ASN A 46 11.00 -5.08 7.09
C ASN A 46 9.82 -5.84 7.69
N LYS A 47 9.23 -5.33 8.78
CA LYS A 47 8.01 -5.93 9.35
C LYS A 47 6.90 -5.87 8.29
N LEU A 48 6.58 -7.05 7.76
CA LEU A 48 5.56 -7.20 6.74
C LEU A 48 4.20 -7.40 7.41
N THR A 49 3.24 -6.56 7.05
CA THR A 49 1.84 -6.67 7.47
C THR A 49 1.00 -7.15 6.29
N MET A 50 0.17 -8.17 6.49
CA MET A 50 -0.81 -8.59 5.50
C MET A 50 -2.18 -8.01 5.85
N LEU A 51 -2.72 -7.18 4.95
CA LEU A 51 -4.00 -6.49 5.15
C LEU A 51 -5.18 -7.48 5.12
N PRO A 52 -6.31 -7.14 5.76
CA PRO A 52 -7.50 -7.99 5.76
C PRO A 52 -8.06 -8.24 4.34
N PRO A 53 -8.95 -9.24 4.21
CA PRO A 53 -9.68 -9.48 2.96
C PRO A 53 -10.37 -8.20 2.46
N PRO A 54 -10.52 -8.02 1.12
CA PRO A 54 -10.20 -8.98 0.05
C PRO A 54 -8.79 -8.81 -0.55
N GLY A 55 -8.03 -7.82 -0.09
CA GLY A 55 -6.78 -7.41 -0.74
C GLY A 55 -5.62 -8.37 -0.52
N PHE A 56 -5.47 -8.89 0.71
CA PHE A 56 -4.33 -9.71 1.15
C PHE A 56 -2.97 -9.17 0.68
N PHE A 57 -2.88 -7.84 0.56
CA PHE A 57 -1.65 -7.19 0.13
C PHE A 57 -0.68 -7.18 1.31
N ILE A 58 0.59 -7.40 1.00
CA ILE A 58 1.67 -7.37 1.98
C ILE A 58 2.34 -6.03 1.88
N TRP A 59 2.44 -5.35 3.02
CA TRP A 59 3.01 -4.02 3.13
C TRP A 59 4.15 -4.04 4.13
N ALA A 60 5.25 -3.37 3.82
CA ALA A 60 6.28 -3.06 4.79
C ALA A 60 5.87 -1.83 5.57
N ASN A 61 5.75 -2.00 6.89
CA ASN A 61 5.41 -0.92 7.81
C ASN A 61 4.13 -0.17 7.35
N GLU A 62 2.99 -0.83 7.12
CA GLU A 62 1.75 -0.08 6.80
C GLU A 62 1.39 0.86 7.97
N PRO A 63 1.21 2.19 7.74
CA PRO A 63 0.85 3.12 8.79
C PRO A 63 -0.49 2.79 9.45
N VAL A 64 -1.47 2.35 8.65
CA VAL A 64 -2.84 2.02 9.11
C VAL A 64 -3.22 0.65 8.55
N PRO A 65 -2.73 -0.45 9.15
CA PRO A 65 -2.96 -1.81 8.65
C PRO A 65 -4.42 -2.27 8.82
N PHE A 66 -5.12 -1.69 9.78
CA PHE A 66 -6.53 -1.89 10.04
C PHE A 66 -7.20 -0.58 10.44
N THR A 67 -8.51 -0.44 10.19
CA THR A 67 -9.28 0.74 10.59
C THR A 67 -9.07 1.02 12.08
N SER A 68 -8.84 2.30 12.45
CA SER A 68 -8.56 2.74 13.83
C SER A 68 -7.25 2.25 14.47
N THR A 69 -6.37 1.61 13.70
CA THR A 69 -5.01 1.27 14.15
C THR A 69 -3.99 2.14 13.44
N THR A 70 -3.06 2.74 14.19
CA THR A 70 -1.92 3.47 13.61
C THR A 70 -0.62 2.91 14.16
N VAL A 71 0.26 2.44 13.29
CA VAL A 71 1.60 1.97 13.66
C VAL A 71 2.57 3.15 13.53
N THR A 72 3.00 3.68 14.67
CA THR A 72 3.54 5.05 14.72
C THR A 72 5.07 5.18 14.61
N ASN A 73 5.84 4.11 14.85
CA ASN A 73 7.28 4.23 15.07
C ASN A 73 8.16 4.15 13.81
N CYS A 74 7.57 3.89 12.64
CA CYS A 74 8.31 3.76 11.37
C CYS A 74 8.22 4.98 10.46
N TYR A 75 7.42 5.98 10.84
CA TYR A 75 7.23 7.21 10.10
C TYR A 75 7.38 8.40 11.04
N PRO A 76 7.80 9.57 10.53
CA PRO A 76 7.75 10.79 11.30
C PRO A 76 6.32 11.08 11.78
N GLU A 77 6.15 11.64 12.98
CA GLU A 77 4.82 11.98 13.51
C GLU A 77 4.07 12.95 12.59
N GLU A 78 4.79 13.89 11.98
CA GLU A 78 4.28 14.85 11.01
C GLU A 78 3.65 14.17 9.80
N PHE A 79 4.28 13.09 9.33
CA PHE A 79 3.77 12.29 8.23
C PHE A 79 2.44 11.63 8.63
N LEU A 80 2.42 11.03 9.82
CA LEU A 80 1.25 10.31 10.33
C LEU A 80 0.06 11.22 10.61
N ARG A 81 0.28 12.46 11.06
CA ARG A 81 -0.80 13.43 11.32
C ARG A 81 -1.60 13.79 10.07
N SER A 82 -0.98 13.71 8.89
CA SER A 82 -1.63 14.00 7.62
C SER A 82 -1.89 12.76 6.77
N TYR A 83 -1.52 11.58 7.28
CA TYR A 83 -1.76 10.32 6.61
C TYR A 83 -3.24 9.96 6.72
N THR A 84 -3.90 9.80 5.58
CA THR A 84 -5.29 9.33 5.54
C THR A 84 -5.38 8.10 4.65
N SER A 85 -5.70 6.95 5.23
CA SER A 85 -6.07 5.76 4.47
C SER A 85 -7.46 5.95 3.86
N LEU A 86 -7.57 5.79 2.54
CA LEU A 86 -8.83 5.78 1.83
C LEU A 86 -9.18 4.36 1.38
N LEU A 87 -10.30 3.86 1.87
CA LEU A 87 -10.91 2.63 1.38
C LEU A 87 -11.84 3.00 0.23
N SER A 88 -11.45 2.68 -1.00
CA SER A 88 -12.30 2.83 -2.19
C SER A 88 -12.62 1.44 -2.75
N GLY A 89 -13.68 0.82 -2.21
CA GLY A 89 -14.08 -0.54 -2.55
C GLY A 89 -13.02 -1.57 -2.17
N THR A 90 -12.49 -2.29 -3.16
CA THR A 90 -11.44 -3.32 -2.95
C THR A 90 -10.02 -2.75 -3.00
N LEU A 91 -9.86 -1.45 -3.29
CA LEU A 91 -8.57 -0.80 -3.40
C LEU A 91 -8.35 0.11 -2.20
N VAL A 92 -7.28 -0.17 -1.47
CA VAL A 92 -6.75 0.75 -0.47
C VAL A 92 -5.87 1.78 -1.19
N SER A 93 -6.13 3.05 -0.97
CA SER A 93 -5.30 4.18 -1.38
C SER A 93 -4.91 4.97 -0.12
N SER A 94 -3.90 5.81 -0.20
CA SER A 94 -3.52 6.72 0.87
C SER A 94 -3.42 8.14 0.34
N ILE A 95 -3.77 9.11 1.19
CA ILE A 95 -3.38 10.50 1.04
C ILE A 95 -2.18 10.69 1.96
N VAL A 96 -1.07 11.14 1.39
CA VAL A 96 0.19 11.40 2.11
C VAL A 96 0.56 12.89 2.00
N PRO A 97 1.08 13.51 3.08
CA PRO A 97 1.56 14.88 3.02
C PRO A 97 2.75 15.03 2.07
N VAL A 98 3.00 16.26 1.63
CA VAL A 98 4.25 16.61 0.97
C VAL A 98 5.24 17.11 2.02
N MET A 99 6.44 16.53 2.05
CA MET A 99 7.46 16.92 3.01
C MET A 99 8.39 18.00 2.40
N SER A 100 8.70 19.08 3.11
CA SER A 100 9.73 20.04 2.66
C SER A 100 10.28 20.89 3.81
N PRO A 101 11.61 20.92 4.02
CA PRO A 101 12.60 20.14 3.28
C PRO A 101 12.46 18.65 3.59
N LEU A 102 12.72 17.81 2.58
CA LEU A 102 12.74 16.35 2.70
C LEU A 102 14.17 15.82 2.61
N VAL A 103 14.59 15.12 3.66
CA VAL A 103 15.74 14.23 3.64
C VAL A 103 15.20 12.82 3.85
N CYS A 104 15.57 11.86 2.99
CA CYS A 104 15.11 10.49 3.16
C CYS A 104 15.50 9.95 4.55
N PRO A 105 14.56 9.32 5.29
CA PRO A 105 14.86 8.73 6.59
C PRO A 105 15.99 7.70 6.55
N SER A 106 16.57 7.37 7.71
CA SER A 106 17.54 6.27 7.76
C SER A 106 16.88 4.95 7.32
N ASN A 107 17.59 4.12 6.55
CA ASN A 107 17.08 2.91 5.89
C ASN A 107 16.04 3.16 4.78
N PHE A 108 15.99 4.40 4.28
CA PHE A 108 15.30 4.73 3.04
C PHE A 108 16.32 5.24 2.01
N CYS A 109 15.98 5.08 0.74
CA CYS A 109 16.80 5.46 -0.40
C CYS A 109 16.00 6.37 -1.31
N THR A 110 16.64 7.38 -1.88
CA THR A 110 16.05 8.20 -2.93
C THR A 110 15.91 7.35 -4.18
N GLN A 111 14.69 6.91 -4.50
CA GLN A 111 14.43 6.07 -5.67
C GLN A 111 13.85 6.85 -6.85
N TYR A 112 13.47 8.10 -6.62
CA TYR A 112 12.92 8.98 -7.64
C TYR A 112 13.37 10.41 -7.40
N VAL A 113 13.73 11.08 -8.49
CA VAL A 113 14.10 12.50 -8.53
C VAL A 113 13.39 13.10 -9.74
N ALA A 114 12.78 14.26 -9.55
CA ALA A 114 12.18 15.06 -10.62
C ALA A 114 12.68 16.50 -10.56
N GLU A 115 12.03 17.39 -11.30
CA GLU A 115 12.30 18.83 -11.31
C GLU A 115 12.10 19.45 -9.90
N ASP A 116 12.63 20.67 -9.70
CA ASP A 116 12.51 21.44 -8.46
C ASP A 116 12.96 20.72 -7.18
N ASN A 117 13.92 19.79 -7.30
CA ASN A 117 14.41 18.94 -6.22
C ASN A 117 13.33 18.02 -5.61
N TYR A 118 12.24 17.74 -6.33
CA TYR A 118 11.25 16.78 -5.88
C TYR A 118 11.85 15.36 -5.83
N ILE A 119 11.63 14.65 -4.74
CA ILE A 119 12.09 13.27 -4.54
C ILE A 119 11.00 12.37 -3.97
N ALA A 120 11.15 11.07 -4.20
CA ALA A 120 10.45 10.04 -3.43
C ALA A 120 11.45 9.05 -2.82
N CYS A 121 11.26 8.77 -1.54
CA CYS A 121 12.06 7.87 -0.73
C CYS A 121 11.33 6.55 -0.55
N CYS A 122 12.01 5.43 -0.79
CA CYS A 122 11.50 4.08 -0.51
C CYS A 122 12.40 3.37 0.52
N PRO A 123 11.88 2.38 1.26
CA PRO A 123 12.72 1.55 2.13
C PRO A 123 13.90 0.93 1.35
N SER A 124 15.04 0.73 2.01
CA SER A 124 16.21 0.12 1.39
C SER A 124 15.87 -1.25 0.79
N GLY A 125 16.29 -1.47 -0.46
CA GLY A 125 15.97 -2.69 -1.22
C GLY A 125 14.63 -2.67 -1.97
N TYR A 126 13.80 -1.64 -1.77
CA TYR A 126 12.56 -1.45 -2.54
C TYR A 126 12.82 -0.59 -3.77
N LEU A 127 12.18 -0.94 -4.88
CA LEU A 127 12.10 -0.13 -6.09
C LEU A 127 10.91 0.82 -6.00
N PHE A 128 10.92 1.89 -6.79
CA PHE A 128 9.81 2.82 -6.90
C PHE A 128 9.10 2.69 -8.25
N GLU A 129 7.79 2.54 -8.22
CA GLU A 129 6.93 2.63 -9.41
C GLU A 129 6.17 3.97 -9.36
N PRO A 130 6.46 4.93 -10.26
CA PRO A 130 5.70 6.17 -10.33
C PRO A 130 4.24 5.92 -10.78
N PRO A 131 3.32 6.84 -10.46
CA PRO A 131 1.96 6.76 -11.00
C PRO A 131 1.98 6.90 -12.53
N ALA A 132 1.22 6.08 -13.26
CA ALA A 132 1.12 6.20 -14.72
C ALA A 132 0.59 7.57 -15.20
N THR A 133 -0.19 8.25 -14.36
CA THR A 133 -0.67 9.61 -14.64
C THR A 133 -0.66 10.43 -13.34
N PRO A 134 0.38 11.25 -13.13
CA PRO A 134 0.44 12.14 -11.98
C PRO A 134 -0.81 13.01 -11.89
N LYS A 135 -1.48 13.01 -10.73
CA LYS A 135 -2.67 13.83 -10.49
C LYS A 135 -2.33 15.25 -10.05
N VAL A 136 -1.11 15.44 -9.52
CA VAL A 136 -0.56 16.73 -9.11
C VAL A 136 0.73 16.95 -9.87
N ARG A 137 0.76 18.01 -10.69
CA ARG A 137 1.88 18.27 -11.60
C ARG A 137 3.18 18.52 -10.85
N GLU A 138 3.09 19.20 -9.71
CA GLU A 138 4.20 19.57 -8.84
C GLU A 138 4.68 18.39 -7.97
N ARG A 139 3.94 17.26 -7.96
CA ARG A 139 4.30 16.04 -7.23
C ARG A 139 4.23 14.82 -8.17
N PRO A 140 5.16 14.71 -9.13
CA PRO A 140 5.09 13.66 -10.15
C PRO A 140 5.21 12.23 -9.58
N GLY A 141 5.73 12.06 -8.36
CA GLY A 141 5.78 10.79 -7.65
C GLY A 141 4.55 10.50 -6.75
N TYR A 142 3.64 11.46 -6.59
CA TYR A 142 2.50 11.30 -5.69
C TYR A 142 1.53 10.23 -6.18
N GLY A 143 1.20 9.27 -5.31
CA GLY A 143 0.43 8.07 -5.67
C GLY A 143 1.28 6.97 -6.32
N GLY A 144 2.61 7.14 -6.36
CA GLY A 144 3.54 6.06 -6.65
C GLY A 144 3.53 4.99 -5.56
N THR A 145 4.24 3.89 -5.80
CA THR A 145 4.30 2.77 -4.83
C THR A 145 5.70 2.21 -4.79
N CYS A 146 6.23 2.05 -3.58
CA CYS A 146 7.46 1.29 -3.39
C CYS A 146 7.14 -0.20 -3.40
N TYR A 147 7.99 -1.03 -4.00
CA TYR A 147 7.79 -2.47 -4.01
C TYR A 147 9.11 -3.25 -3.94
N SER A 148 9.07 -4.42 -3.32
CA SER A 148 10.13 -5.42 -3.35
C SER A 148 9.60 -6.71 -3.98
N GLN A 149 10.40 -7.37 -4.79
CA GLN A 149 10.00 -8.59 -5.49
C GLN A 149 10.33 -9.82 -4.66
N PHE A 150 9.40 -10.76 -4.56
CA PHE A 150 9.64 -12.08 -4.00
C PHE A 150 9.99 -13.08 -5.12
N THR A 151 10.98 -13.92 -4.87
CA THR A 151 11.25 -15.08 -5.71
C THR A 151 10.16 -16.14 -5.49
N VAL A 152 9.78 -16.87 -6.53
CA VAL A 152 8.81 -17.98 -6.39
C VAL A 152 9.32 -18.96 -5.33
N ALA A 153 8.41 -19.43 -4.47
CA ALA A 153 8.66 -20.29 -3.31
C ALA A 153 9.44 -19.64 -2.15
N SER A 154 9.78 -18.35 -2.21
CA SER A 154 10.28 -17.67 -1.00
C SER A 154 9.19 -17.61 0.06
N THR A 155 9.56 -17.87 1.31
CA THR A 155 8.68 -17.72 2.46
C THR A 155 9.09 -16.48 3.24
N ALA A 156 8.13 -15.65 3.60
CA ALA A 156 8.31 -14.51 4.49
C ALA A 156 7.31 -14.61 5.65
N THR A 157 7.72 -14.20 6.84
CA THR A 157 6.82 -14.13 7.99
C THR A 157 6.09 -12.79 7.97
N VAL A 158 4.75 -12.82 8.00
CA VAL A 158 3.90 -11.63 7.97
C VAL A 158 3.03 -11.55 9.22
N LEU A 159 2.77 -10.34 9.71
CA LEU A 159 1.73 -10.05 10.69
C LEU A 159 0.41 -9.86 9.93
N GLN A 160 -0.42 -10.89 9.95
CA GLN A 160 -1.72 -10.92 9.27
C GLN A 160 -2.79 -10.27 10.13
N TYR A 161 -3.52 -9.32 9.54
CA TYR A 161 -4.74 -8.75 10.12
C TYR A 161 -5.96 -9.46 9.55
N ASP A 162 -6.93 -9.76 10.41
CA ASP A 162 -8.23 -10.27 9.99
C ASP A 162 -9.28 -9.16 9.84
N SER A 163 -10.54 -9.52 9.54
CA SER A 163 -11.61 -8.55 9.32
C SER A 163 -12.04 -7.76 10.56
N ILE A 164 -11.66 -8.19 11.77
CA ILE A 164 -11.96 -7.50 13.03
C ILE A 164 -10.71 -6.80 13.62
N GLY A 165 -9.56 -6.92 12.96
CA GLY A 165 -8.30 -6.29 13.36
C GLY A 165 -7.45 -7.14 14.30
N GLU A 166 -7.83 -8.39 14.55
CA GLU A 166 -6.97 -9.33 15.27
C GLU A 166 -5.75 -9.66 14.43
N THR A 167 -4.62 -9.89 15.12
CA THR A 167 -3.34 -10.14 14.46
C THR A 167 -2.83 -11.54 14.71
N ASN A 168 -2.25 -12.16 13.69
CA ASN A 168 -1.56 -13.44 13.80
C ASN A 168 -0.29 -13.44 12.95
N MET A 169 0.77 -14.09 13.43
CA MET A 169 1.96 -14.32 12.62
C MET A 169 1.72 -15.50 11.68
N ALA A 170 1.81 -15.27 10.38
CA ALA A 170 1.59 -16.30 9.37
C ALA A 170 2.77 -16.38 8.37
N PRO A 171 3.10 -17.57 7.85
CA PRO A 171 4.01 -17.69 6.72
C PRO A 171 3.29 -17.28 5.43
N PHE A 172 3.84 -16.31 4.72
CA PHE A 172 3.49 -16.00 3.34
C PHE A 172 4.45 -16.73 2.41
N VAL A 173 3.91 -17.55 1.51
CA VAL A 173 4.69 -18.23 0.46
C VAL A 173 4.37 -17.60 -0.89
N ALA A 174 5.39 -17.08 -1.56
CA ALA A 174 5.26 -16.51 -2.90
C ALA A 174 4.97 -17.62 -3.92
N SER A 175 3.68 -17.90 -4.17
CA SER A 175 3.24 -19.00 -5.04
C SER A 175 3.36 -18.71 -6.53
N THR A 176 3.52 -17.45 -6.93
CA THR A 176 3.61 -17.04 -8.33
C THR A 176 4.68 -15.98 -8.55
N SER A 177 5.20 -15.90 -9.77
CA SER A 177 6.14 -14.85 -10.17
C SER A 177 5.46 -13.48 -10.08
N GLY A 178 6.14 -12.52 -9.45
CA GLY A 178 5.63 -11.16 -9.25
C GLY A 178 4.79 -10.98 -7.98
N ALA A 179 4.89 -11.90 -7.02
CA ALA A 179 4.53 -11.57 -5.64
C ALA A 179 5.46 -10.45 -5.15
N ASN A 180 4.88 -9.40 -4.57
CA ASN A 180 5.64 -8.25 -4.08
C ASN A 180 5.19 -7.89 -2.66
N ALA A 181 6.09 -7.34 -1.86
CA ALA A 181 5.70 -6.50 -0.72
C ALA A 181 5.71 -5.05 -1.18
N TYR A 182 4.76 -4.27 -0.68
CA TYR A 182 4.59 -2.86 -1.01
C TYR A 182 5.04 -1.98 0.14
N ALA A 183 5.31 -0.70 -0.10
CA ALA A 183 5.51 0.29 0.95
C ALA A 183 5.02 1.65 0.46
N HIS A 184 4.66 2.53 1.38
CA HIS A 184 4.34 3.91 1.04
C HIS A 184 5.63 4.68 0.76
N PRO A 185 5.73 5.37 -0.38
CA PRO A 185 6.81 6.33 -0.58
C PRO A 185 6.63 7.52 0.36
N ILE A 186 7.75 8.09 0.82
CA ILE A 186 7.78 9.41 1.45
C ILE A 186 8.27 10.39 0.39
N ASP A 187 7.41 11.29 -0.07
CA ASP A 187 7.73 12.24 -1.13
C ASP A 187 7.71 13.69 -0.66
N GLY A 188 8.41 14.54 -1.40
CA GLY A 188 8.68 15.90 -0.96
C GLY A 188 9.77 16.59 -1.75
N PHE A 189 10.19 17.76 -1.28
CA PHE A 189 11.21 18.59 -1.93
C PHE A 189 12.49 18.58 -1.11
N ALA A 190 13.59 18.12 -1.71
CA ALA A 190 14.88 18.09 -1.06
C ALA A 190 15.46 19.51 -0.89
N PRO A 191 16.19 19.78 0.20
CA PRO A 191 16.81 21.09 0.42
C PRO A 191 17.93 21.41 -0.58
N PHE A 192 18.48 20.39 -1.24
CA PHE A 192 19.56 20.49 -2.23
C PHE A 192 19.31 19.49 -3.37
N ALA A 193 20.10 19.61 -4.45
CA ALA A 193 20.07 18.68 -5.58
C ALA A 193 20.26 17.23 -5.11
N PRO A 194 19.22 16.39 -5.15
CA PRO A 194 19.25 15.05 -4.59
C PRO A 194 20.06 14.10 -5.47
N ARG A 195 20.62 13.05 -4.86
CA ARG A 195 21.26 11.95 -5.57
C ARG A 195 20.38 10.71 -5.46
N LEU A 196 20.23 9.98 -6.56
CA LEU A 196 19.59 8.66 -6.54
C LEU A 196 20.42 7.68 -5.71
N GLY A 197 19.73 6.78 -5.03
CA GLY A 197 20.31 5.74 -4.18
C GLY A 197 20.14 5.99 -2.70
N CYS A 198 20.69 5.07 -1.91
CA CYS A 198 20.71 5.19 -0.46
C CYS A 198 21.80 6.17 -0.08
N ALA A 199 21.58 6.96 0.98
CA ALA A 199 22.70 7.63 1.64
C ALA A 199 23.73 6.54 1.91
N ALA A 200 24.95 6.68 1.36
CA ALA A 200 26.02 5.77 1.72
C ALA A 200 26.04 5.79 3.23
N THR A 201 25.76 4.64 3.86
CA THR A 201 26.14 4.46 5.25
C THR A 201 27.61 4.76 5.21
N SER A 202 28.00 5.96 5.62
CA SER A 202 29.37 6.28 5.93
C SER A 202 29.66 5.39 7.11
N SER A 203 29.86 4.10 6.85
CA SER A 203 30.77 3.27 7.58
C SER A 203 32.07 4.01 7.43
N SER A 204 32.26 4.97 8.33
CA SER A 204 33.54 5.36 8.86
C SER A 204 34.17 4.06 9.38
N LEU A 205 34.64 3.24 8.44
CA LEU A 205 35.91 2.58 8.55
C LEU A 205 36.88 3.72 8.85
N ALA A 206 36.95 4.09 10.13
CA ALA A 206 38.14 4.68 10.68
C ALA A 206 39.23 3.71 10.26
N SER A 207 39.97 4.06 9.21
CA SER A 207 41.18 3.36 8.89
C SER A 207 42.01 3.50 10.15
N LEU A 208 42.10 2.43 10.94
CA LEU A 208 43.07 2.36 12.01
C LEU A 208 44.41 2.63 11.32
N GLY A 209 44.92 3.84 11.51
CA GLY A 209 46.28 4.18 11.18
C GLY A 209 47.15 3.19 11.93
N SER A 210 47.67 2.22 11.20
CA SER A 210 48.69 1.30 11.67
C SER A 210 49.96 2.13 11.85
N ALA A 211 50.08 2.78 13.01
CA ALA A 211 51.34 3.31 13.49
C ALA A 211 52.13 2.13 14.06
N GLY A 212 53.30 1.89 13.48
CA GLY A 212 54.12 0.73 13.76
C GLY A 212 54.59 0.61 15.21
N SER A 213 54.77 -0.63 15.64
CA SER A 213 55.69 -0.97 16.71
C SER A 213 56.30 -2.34 16.41
N SER A 214 57.60 -2.34 16.17
CA SER A 214 58.46 -3.50 16.04
C SER A 214 58.48 -4.30 17.34
N GLY A 215 58.25 -5.60 17.28
CA GLY A 215 58.36 -6.49 18.44
C GLY A 215 58.12 -7.96 18.10
N VAL A 216 59.20 -8.64 17.71
CA VAL A 216 59.38 -10.12 17.69
C VAL A 216 59.47 -10.58 19.17
N PRO A 217 58.99 -11.76 19.66
CA PRO A 217 59.28 -13.08 19.06
C PRO A 217 58.26 -14.25 19.19
N SER A 218 58.53 -15.25 18.35
CA SER A 218 58.35 -16.71 18.45
C SER A 218 57.31 -17.33 19.40
N GLY A 219 56.42 -18.15 18.82
CA GLY A 219 55.60 -19.10 19.57
C GLY A 219 54.79 -20.06 18.66
N LEU A 220 55.39 -21.21 18.38
CA LEU A 220 54.89 -22.51 17.89
C LEU A 220 53.42 -22.71 17.42
N ALA A 221 53.32 -23.16 16.16
CA ALA A 221 52.56 -24.31 15.64
C ALA A 221 51.13 -24.63 16.12
N SER A 222 50.17 -24.55 15.20
CA SER A 222 49.28 -25.68 14.88
C SER A 222 48.66 -25.54 13.49
N SER A 223 48.94 -26.55 12.67
CA SER A 223 48.44 -26.78 11.33
C SER A 223 47.00 -27.29 11.34
N ILE A 224 46.09 -26.58 10.68
CA ILE A 224 44.81 -27.16 10.23
C ILE A 224 44.62 -26.74 8.76
N GLY A 225 44.66 -27.74 7.89
CA GLY A 225 44.58 -27.58 6.44
C GLY A 225 43.18 -27.17 6.00
N SER A 226 43.12 -26.21 5.07
CA SER A 226 41.92 -25.86 4.32
C SER A 226 42.18 -26.16 2.85
N SER A 227 41.58 -27.24 2.37
CA SER A 227 41.59 -27.68 0.98
C SER A 227 40.75 -26.72 0.13
N LEU A 228 41.39 -26.10 -0.86
CA LEU A 228 40.72 -25.33 -1.91
C LEU A 228 39.85 -26.25 -2.78
N PRO A 229 38.58 -25.92 -3.06
CA PRO A 229 37.84 -26.61 -4.11
C PRO A 229 38.37 -26.19 -5.48
N SER A 230 38.87 -27.19 -6.21
CA SER A 230 39.28 -27.11 -7.60
C SER A 230 38.10 -26.69 -8.48
N ALA A 231 38.28 -25.64 -9.27
CA ALA A 231 37.31 -25.19 -10.26
C ALA A 231 37.13 -26.26 -11.35
N SER A 232 35.93 -26.86 -11.41
CA SER A 232 35.54 -27.78 -12.47
C SER A 232 35.21 -27.00 -13.75
N ALA A 233 35.80 -27.44 -14.85
CA ALA A 233 35.62 -26.89 -16.18
C ALA A 233 34.16 -26.96 -16.65
N SER A 234 33.65 -25.86 -17.20
CA SER A 234 32.35 -25.75 -17.84
C SER A 234 32.34 -26.51 -19.18
N PRO A 235 31.45 -27.49 -19.41
CA PRO A 235 31.28 -28.10 -20.71
C PRO A 235 30.50 -27.15 -21.64
N SER A 236 31.20 -26.58 -22.62
CA SER A 236 30.61 -25.86 -23.75
C SER A 236 29.97 -26.86 -24.73
N GLY A 237 28.75 -27.32 -24.42
CA GLY A 237 27.94 -28.16 -25.29
C GLY A 237 26.86 -27.33 -26.01
N SER A 238 27.01 -27.13 -27.31
CA SER A 238 25.97 -26.53 -28.16
C SER A 238 24.82 -27.53 -28.36
N SER A 239 23.83 -27.50 -27.48
CA SER A 239 22.64 -28.35 -27.58
C SER A 239 21.67 -27.78 -28.63
N SER A 240 21.68 -28.35 -29.84
CA SER A 240 20.59 -28.17 -30.80
C SER A 240 19.34 -28.85 -30.25
N THR A 241 18.30 -28.06 -29.97
CA THR A 241 17.03 -28.57 -29.45
C THR A 241 16.40 -29.51 -30.48
N PRO A 242 16.07 -30.77 -30.13
CA PRO A 242 15.51 -31.72 -31.08
C PRO A 242 14.20 -31.16 -31.67
N PRO A 243 14.00 -31.21 -33.00
CA PRO A 243 12.82 -30.64 -33.67
C PRO A 243 11.49 -31.14 -33.10
N GLY A 244 11.48 -32.36 -32.56
CA GLY A 244 10.31 -32.96 -31.92
C GLY A 244 9.77 -32.18 -30.71
N THR A 245 10.65 -31.53 -29.93
CA THR A 245 10.23 -30.75 -28.76
C THR A 245 9.51 -29.46 -29.15
N ILE A 246 9.95 -28.83 -30.25
CA ILE A 246 9.34 -27.61 -30.78
C ILE A 246 7.96 -27.92 -31.37
N ALA A 247 7.83 -29.03 -32.11
CA ALA A 247 6.55 -29.45 -32.70
C ALA A 247 5.50 -29.80 -31.64
N GLY A 248 5.89 -30.47 -30.54
CA GLY A 248 4.98 -30.87 -29.47
C GLY A 248 4.36 -29.69 -28.71
N ALA A 249 5.13 -28.63 -28.46
CA ALA A 249 4.65 -27.46 -27.73
C ALA A 249 3.53 -26.71 -28.48
N VAL A 250 3.66 -26.57 -29.80
CA VAL A 250 2.68 -25.83 -30.62
C VAL A 250 1.34 -26.58 -30.66
N VAL A 251 1.35 -27.90 -30.92
CA VAL A 251 0.11 -28.70 -30.98
C VAL A 251 -0.59 -28.75 -29.63
N GLY A 252 0.17 -28.90 -28.54
CA GLY A 252 -0.38 -28.86 -27.18
C GLY A 252 -1.06 -27.54 -26.82
N SER A 253 -0.47 -26.41 -27.23
CA SER A 253 -1.05 -25.09 -26.97
C SER A 253 -2.38 -24.85 -27.72
N LEU A 254 -2.48 -25.31 -28.97
CA LEU A 254 -3.71 -25.19 -29.77
C LEU A 254 -4.86 -26.02 -29.17
N ALA A 255 -4.57 -27.27 -28.79
CA ALA A 255 -5.55 -28.15 -28.14
C ALA A 255 -5.99 -27.59 -26.76
N GLY A 256 -5.03 -27.10 -25.96
CA GLY A 256 -5.30 -26.49 -24.66
C GLY A 256 -6.15 -25.22 -24.75
N LEU A 257 -5.89 -24.36 -25.74
CA LEU A 257 -6.66 -23.13 -25.94
C LEU A 257 -8.13 -23.43 -26.27
N ILE A 258 -8.39 -24.40 -27.14
CA ILE A 258 -9.75 -24.82 -27.51
C ILE A 258 -10.50 -25.37 -26.29
N ALA A 259 -9.83 -26.18 -25.45
CA ALA A 259 -10.43 -26.71 -24.23
C ALA A 259 -10.80 -25.60 -23.22
N ILE A 260 -9.93 -24.59 -23.04
CA ILE A 260 -10.19 -23.47 -22.14
C ILE A 260 -11.36 -22.61 -22.63
N VAL A 261 -11.42 -22.30 -23.92
CA VAL A 261 -12.52 -21.52 -24.51
C VAL A 261 -13.85 -22.29 -24.36
N GLY A 262 -13.84 -23.61 -24.60
CA GLY A 262 -15.01 -24.47 -24.38
C GLY A 262 -15.48 -24.49 -22.93
N LEU A 263 -14.56 -24.58 -21.97
CA LEU A 263 -14.86 -24.55 -20.53
C LEU A 263 -15.49 -23.21 -20.11
N VAL A 264 -14.93 -22.09 -20.54
CA VAL A 264 -15.44 -20.75 -20.21
C VAL A 264 -16.85 -20.57 -20.80
N PHE A 265 -17.05 -20.95 -22.07
CA PHE A 265 -18.37 -20.88 -22.70
C PHE A 265 -19.42 -21.74 -21.97
N PHE A 266 -19.04 -22.96 -21.56
CA PHE A 266 -19.90 -23.86 -20.80
C PHE A 266 -20.31 -23.28 -19.44
N LEU A 267 -19.37 -22.69 -18.69
CA LEU A 267 -19.65 -22.07 -17.40
C LEU A 267 -20.54 -20.83 -17.53
N LEU A 268 -20.33 -20.00 -18.57
CA LEU A 268 -21.18 -18.84 -18.84
C LEU A 268 -22.61 -19.26 -19.24
N ARG A 269 -22.75 -20.31 -20.06
CA ARG A 269 -24.06 -20.87 -20.43
C ARG A 269 -24.79 -21.42 -19.22
N ARG A 270 -24.10 -22.17 -18.34
CA ARG A 270 -24.69 -22.70 -17.10
C ARG A 270 -25.15 -21.59 -16.16
N ARG A 271 -24.38 -20.49 -16.05
CA ARG A 271 -24.77 -19.33 -15.22
C ARG A 271 -25.98 -18.58 -15.74
N LYS A 272 -26.20 -18.56 -17.06
CA LYS A 272 -27.35 -17.87 -17.66
C LYS A 272 -28.66 -18.61 -17.41
N SER A 273 -28.67 -19.95 -17.47
CA SER A 273 -29.88 -20.74 -17.20
C SER A 273 -30.42 -20.57 -15.78
N GLN A 274 -29.56 -20.34 -14.78
CA GLN A 274 -29.99 -20.14 -13.38
C GLN A 274 -30.63 -18.77 -13.12
N ARG A 275 -30.47 -17.79 -14.03
CA ARG A 275 -31.03 -16.45 -13.83
C ARG A 275 -32.46 -16.30 -14.33
N SER A 276 -32.98 -17.27 -15.09
CA SER A 276 -34.32 -17.18 -15.66
C SER A 276 -35.45 -17.57 -14.70
N GLU A 277 -35.17 -18.28 -13.60
CA GLU A 277 -36.21 -18.65 -12.63
C GLU A 277 -36.43 -17.61 -11.52
N SER A 278 -35.46 -16.74 -11.22
CA SER A 278 -35.59 -15.76 -10.12
C SER A 278 -36.24 -14.43 -10.51
N ALA A 279 -36.57 -14.21 -11.78
CA ALA A 279 -37.12 -12.93 -12.27
C ALA A 279 -38.67 -12.88 -12.32
N GLN A 280 -39.38 -13.98 -12.03
CA GLN A 280 -40.86 -13.99 -12.06
C GLN A 280 -41.54 -13.90 -10.68
N GLN A 281 -40.80 -13.76 -9.57
CA GLN A 281 -41.38 -13.74 -8.22
C GLN A 281 -41.21 -12.40 -7.47
N ILE A 282 -41.12 -11.26 -8.17
CA ILE A 282 -41.18 -9.92 -7.53
C ILE A 282 -42.07 -8.99 -8.37
N HIS A 283 -43.35 -9.36 -8.53
CA HIS A 283 -44.37 -8.41 -8.99
C HIS A 283 -45.76 -8.86 -8.52
N GLN A 284 -45.99 -8.79 -7.20
CA GLN A 284 -47.34 -8.94 -6.65
C GLN A 284 -47.48 -8.41 -5.20
N VAL A 285 -47.11 -7.15 -4.93
CA VAL A 285 -47.54 -6.44 -3.70
C VAL A 285 -47.63 -4.94 -3.98
N GLU A 286 -48.62 -4.50 -4.76
CA GLU A 286 -49.03 -3.09 -4.82
C GLU A 286 -50.42 -3.03 -5.47
N ASP A 287 -51.48 -3.16 -4.66
CA ASP A 287 -52.83 -2.65 -4.95
C ASP A 287 -53.70 -2.86 -3.71
N ASP A 288 -53.64 -1.90 -2.78
CA ASP A 288 -54.75 -1.60 -1.87
C ASP A 288 -54.35 -0.42 -0.98
N LEU A 289 -54.60 0.82 -1.44
CA LEU A 289 -54.87 1.99 -0.59
C LEU A 289 -55.32 3.16 -1.49
N ALA A 290 -56.51 3.00 -2.05
CA ALA A 290 -57.29 4.06 -2.66
C ALA A 290 -58.33 4.58 -1.64
N GLU A 291 -58.23 5.85 -1.22
CA GLU A 291 -59.38 6.77 -1.17
C GLU A 291 -58.96 8.19 -0.75
N PRO A 292 -59.22 9.20 -1.60
CA PRO A 292 -59.41 10.58 -1.17
C PRO A 292 -60.86 11.02 -1.42
N HIS A 293 -61.57 11.42 -0.35
CA HIS A 293 -62.87 12.04 -0.46
C HIS A 293 -62.80 13.50 -0.94
N PRO A 294 -63.84 13.96 -1.68
CA PRO A 294 -63.88 15.26 -2.35
C PRO A 294 -64.54 16.33 -1.47
N MET A 295 -64.18 17.61 -1.62
CA MET A 295 -65.19 18.69 -1.59
C MET A 295 -64.71 20.02 -2.18
N LYS A 296 -65.33 20.33 -3.32
CA LYS A 296 -65.98 21.59 -3.73
C LYS A 296 -65.18 22.90 -3.82
N ALA A 297 -65.11 23.30 -5.09
CA ALA A 297 -64.88 24.62 -5.66
C ALA A 297 -65.75 25.76 -5.09
N VAL A 298 -65.12 26.91 -4.91
CA VAL A 298 -65.65 28.22 -5.30
C VAL A 298 -64.46 29.00 -5.88
N GLY A 299 -64.58 29.43 -7.14
CA GLY A 299 -63.56 30.20 -7.83
C GLY A 299 -63.65 31.69 -7.49
N HIS A 300 -62.55 32.41 -7.72
CA HIS A 300 -62.51 33.70 -8.42
C HIS A 300 -61.05 34.12 -8.67
N SER A 301 -60.74 34.25 -9.97
CA SER A 301 -59.92 35.28 -10.63
C SER A 301 -58.52 35.67 -10.11
N ALA A 302 -57.53 35.23 -10.90
CA ALA A 302 -56.71 36.07 -11.77
C ALA A 302 -55.73 37.12 -11.16
N THR A 303 -54.45 36.71 -11.22
CA THR A 303 -53.26 37.42 -11.76
C THR A 303 -52.47 38.45 -10.94
N GLU A 304 -51.17 38.10 -10.87
CA GLU A 304 -49.93 38.90 -10.81
C GLU A 304 -49.30 39.30 -9.46
N LEU A 305 -48.14 38.66 -9.24
CA LEU A 305 -46.84 39.19 -8.77
C LEU A 305 -46.85 40.40 -7.83
N SER A 306 -46.47 40.17 -6.56
CA SER A 306 -45.23 40.74 -5.99
C SER A 306 -44.89 40.20 -4.59
N THR A 307 -43.60 39.90 -4.41
CA THR A 307 -42.72 40.00 -3.22
C THR A 307 -43.23 40.05 -1.76
N SER A 308 -42.42 39.38 -0.92
CA SER A 308 -41.96 39.75 0.44
C SER A 308 -42.64 39.14 1.67
N ASP A 309 -41.81 38.40 2.42
CA ASP A 309 -41.75 38.18 3.87
C ASP A 309 -42.98 37.62 4.63
N LYS A 310 -42.74 36.51 5.36
CA LYS A 310 -42.42 36.52 6.82
C LYS A 310 -43.00 35.30 7.57
N TYR A 311 -42.07 34.44 8.03
CA TYR A 311 -42.07 33.58 9.24
C TYR A 311 -43.23 32.62 9.58
N GLY A 312 -42.86 31.37 9.88
CA GLY A 312 -43.71 30.39 10.57
C GLY A 312 -43.06 29.01 10.81
N HIS A 313 -42.17 28.94 11.79
CA HIS A 313 -41.56 27.79 12.49
C HIS A 313 -42.06 26.33 12.30
N ARG A 314 -41.09 25.44 12.06
CA ARG A 314 -40.78 24.15 12.75
C ARG A 314 -39.60 23.53 11.98
N GLY A 315 -38.43 23.19 12.51
CA GLY A 315 -37.97 22.86 13.85
C GLY A 315 -36.74 21.97 13.64
N LEU A 316 -35.62 22.59 13.26
CA LEU A 316 -34.31 21.95 13.14
C LEU A 316 -33.68 21.88 14.53
N GLY A 317 -33.37 20.66 15.00
CA GLY A 317 -32.50 20.44 16.15
C GLY A 317 -31.03 20.69 15.75
N PRO A 318 -30.24 21.42 16.54
CA PRO A 318 -28.86 21.77 16.21
C PRO A 318 -27.84 20.80 16.80
N ASN A 319 -26.68 20.71 16.13
CA ASN A 319 -25.39 20.28 16.68
C ASN A 319 -25.25 18.83 17.16
N GLU A 320 -24.99 17.90 16.23
CA GLU A 320 -24.04 16.82 16.52
C GLU A 320 -22.64 17.30 16.16
N VAL A 321 -22.04 18.00 17.12
CA VAL A 321 -20.58 18.04 17.26
C VAL A 321 -20.19 16.62 17.65
N TYR A 322 -19.47 15.91 16.79
CA TYR A 322 -18.73 14.74 17.24
C TYR A 322 -17.62 15.25 18.17
N GLU A 323 -17.93 15.27 19.47
CA GLU A 323 -16.92 15.23 20.52
C GLU A 323 -16.13 13.94 20.28
N MET A 324 -14.89 14.06 19.80
CA MET A 324 -13.93 12.98 20.01
C MET A 324 -13.79 12.84 21.51
N ASN A 325 -14.36 11.76 22.05
CA ASN A 325 -14.16 11.35 23.42
C ASN A 325 -12.65 11.26 23.65
N THR A 326 -12.07 12.27 24.29
CA THR A 326 -10.72 12.20 24.86
C THR A 326 -10.80 11.28 26.06
N GLU A 327 -10.99 9.99 25.82
CA GLU A 327 -10.69 9.01 26.83
C GLU A 327 -9.23 9.19 27.18
N THR A 328 -9.03 9.56 28.44
CA THR A 328 -7.75 9.81 29.04
C THR A 328 -6.93 8.55 28.83
N VAL A 329 -5.84 8.67 28.08
CA VAL A 329 -4.83 7.63 27.94
C VAL A 329 -4.54 7.12 29.35
N HIS A 330 -4.91 5.87 29.63
CA HIS A 330 -4.49 5.19 30.83
C HIS A 330 -2.96 5.17 30.79
N GLU A 331 -2.32 5.98 31.64
CA GLU A 331 -0.91 5.85 31.91
C GLU A 331 -0.65 4.40 32.31
N MET A 332 0.14 3.67 31.52
CA MET A 332 0.63 2.38 31.98
C MET A 332 1.46 2.63 33.24
N PRO A 333 1.19 1.96 34.37
CA PRO A 333 2.01 2.09 35.56
C PRO A 333 3.46 1.74 35.19
N GLY A 334 4.35 2.69 35.47
CA GLY A 334 5.78 2.56 35.19
C GLY A 334 6.32 1.26 35.77
N TRP A 335 6.95 0.47 34.91
CA TRP A 335 7.64 -0.75 35.30
C TRP A 335 8.96 -0.37 35.99
N THR A 336 8.87 -0.03 37.27
CA THR A 336 10.03 0.05 38.15
C THR A 336 10.00 -1.15 39.08
N ASP A 337 10.74 -2.20 38.74
CA ASP A 337 11.37 -3.07 39.73
C ASP A 337 12.51 -3.85 39.06
N ALA A 338 13.71 -3.28 39.17
CA ALA A 338 14.95 -4.03 39.01
C ALA A 338 15.19 -4.81 40.32
N PRO A 339 15.45 -6.13 40.28
CA PRO A 339 15.76 -6.87 41.49
C PRO A 339 17.11 -6.40 42.06
N LYS A 340 17.08 -5.92 43.30
CA LYS A 340 18.27 -5.72 44.12
C LYS A 340 18.94 -7.07 44.37
N GLU A 341 20.13 -7.26 43.83
CA GLU A 341 21.09 -8.24 44.35
C GLU A 341 21.35 -7.91 45.83
N LYS A 342 21.19 -8.92 46.68
CA LYS A 342 21.67 -8.90 48.06
C LYS A 342 23.13 -9.38 48.08
N PRO A 343 23.95 -8.80 48.97
CA PRO A 343 25.38 -9.14 49.14
C PRO A 343 25.61 -10.54 49.71
#